data_AF-A0AAN6Y780-F1
#
_entry.id   AF-A0AAN6Y780-F1
#
_cell.length_a   1.000
_cell.length_b   1.000
_cell.length_c   1.000
_cell.angle_alpha   90.00
_cell.angle_beta   90.00
_cell.angle_gamma   90.00
#
_symmetry.space_group_name_H-M   'P 1'
#
loop_
_entity.id
_entity.type
_entity.pdbx_description
1 polymer ?
#
loop_
_entity_poly.entity_id
_entity_poly.type
_entity_poly.pdbx_seq_one_letter_code
_entity_poly.pdbx_strand_id
1 'polypeptide(L)'
;MTSIKNIAAVAALLATSASFVSAQASNPEPITIGRMGVGHGYLMVGWTPTKTTMLDACNGTRTLIQAVHTNRPSNPLCGYPFEVDGVQNMQLVCDPAKTTQEIPIAITTDGQLTHNCTYLPLTVYSTYCGGGASLAQNYACQ
;
A
#
# COMPACT_ATOMS: atom_id res chain seq x y z
N MET A 1 30.17 12.73 72.87
CA MET A 1 30.46 11.66 71.89
C MET A 1 29.24 11.50 71.00
N THR A 2 29.46 11.75 69.72
CA THR A 2 28.53 11.93 68.61
C THR A 2 27.94 10.58 68.14
N SER A 3 26.63 10.50 67.92
CA SER A 3 26.06 9.63 66.87
C SER A 3 24.58 9.96 66.63
N ILE A 4 24.28 10.74 65.59
CA ILE A 4 22.96 10.79 64.97
C ILE A 4 23.17 10.35 63.52
N LYS A 5 22.75 9.13 63.22
CA LYS A 5 22.46 8.65 61.86
C LYS A 5 21.14 9.28 61.44
N ASN A 6 21.05 9.74 60.18
CA ASN A 6 19.86 10.07 59.37
C ASN A 6 20.18 11.30 58.49
N ILE A 7 19.83 11.42 57.21
CA ILE A 7 18.94 10.72 56.28
C ILE A 7 19.48 11.00 54.86
N ALA A 8 19.25 10.06 53.95
CA ALA A 8 19.59 10.14 52.53
C ALA A 8 19.08 11.43 51.86
N ALA A 9 19.96 12.09 51.13
CA ALA A 9 19.60 13.14 50.19
C ALA A 9 20.35 12.88 48.89
N VAL A 10 19.64 12.47 47.83
CA VAL A 10 19.74 13.06 46.49
C VAL A 10 18.42 12.75 45.78
N ALA A 11 17.53 13.74 45.73
CA ALA A 11 16.45 13.77 44.77
C ALA A 11 17.04 14.13 43.41
N ALA A 12 17.16 13.16 42.50
CA ALA A 12 17.42 13.41 41.09
C ALA A 12 16.12 13.15 40.34
N LEU A 13 15.30 14.21 40.18
CA LEU A 13 14.21 14.20 39.21
C LEU A 13 14.85 14.15 37.82
N LEU A 14 14.83 12.97 37.18
CA LEU A 14 15.03 12.89 35.74
C LEU A 14 13.81 13.50 35.07
N ALA A 15 13.90 14.79 34.76
CA ALA A 15 13.04 15.43 33.76
C ALA A 15 13.50 14.95 32.38
N THR A 16 13.05 13.76 31.96
CA THR A 16 13.08 13.36 30.55
C THR A 16 11.97 14.12 29.84
N SER A 17 12.34 15.26 29.26
CA SER A 17 11.57 15.93 28.21
C SER A 17 11.50 14.98 27.01
N ALA A 18 10.50 14.10 27.02
CA ALA A 18 10.06 13.39 25.82
C ALA A 18 9.53 14.44 24.85
N SER A 19 10.38 14.86 23.92
CA SER A 19 9.96 15.64 22.75
C SER A 19 9.00 14.77 21.95
N PHE A 20 7.71 15.04 22.07
CA PHE A 20 6.72 14.50 21.16
C PHE A 20 7.00 15.12 19.79
N VAL A 21 7.78 14.43 18.97
CA VAL A 21 7.76 14.68 17.53
C VAL A 21 6.39 14.21 17.08
N SER A 22 5.46 15.16 16.97
CA SER A 22 4.23 14.95 16.22
C SER A 22 4.65 14.70 14.78
N ALA A 23 4.87 13.43 14.42
CA ALA A 23 4.83 13.02 13.04
C ALA A 23 3.44 13.42 12.55
N GLN A 24 3.37 14.53 11.80
CA GLN A 24 2.18 14.83 11.01
C GLN A 24 1.93 13.57 10.20
N ALA A 25 0.84 12.87 10.51
CA ALA A 25 0.30 11.86 9.63
C ALA A 25 -0.11 12.58 8.35
N SER A 26 0.84 12.75 7.44
CA SER A 26 0.52 12.96 6.04
C SER A 26 -0.32 11.76 5.67
N ASN A 27 -1.62 11.98 5.41
CA ASN A 27 -2.46 10.92 4.86
C ASN A 27 -1.68 10.31 3.70
N PRO A 28 -1.49 8.98 3.70
CA PRO A 28 -0.70 8.35 2.67
C PRO A 28 -1.35 8.64 1.32
N GLU A 29 -0.51 8.82 0.30
CA GLU A 29 -0.97 9.24 -1.01
C GLU A 29 -1.85 8.14 -1.61
N PRO A 30 -3.03 8.47 -2.18
CA PRO A 30 -3.95 7.44 -2.66
C PRO A 30 -3.29 6.54 -3.69
N ILE A 31 -3.66 5.27 -3.70
CA ILE A 31 -3.12 4.28 -4.64
C ILE A 31 -4.27 3.70 -5.46
N THR A 32 -4.09 3.65 -6.76
CA THR A 32 -4.97 2.92 -7.66
C THR A 32 -4.30 1.62 -8.07
N ILE A 33 -5.09 0.55 -8.08
CA ILE A 33 -4.67 -0.75 -8.60
C ILE A 33 -5.52 -1.05 -9.83
N GLY A 34 -4.87 -1.39 -10.93
CA GLY A 34 -5.51 -1.70 -12.20
C GLY A 34 -5.06 -3.02 -12.80
N ARG A 35 -5.82 -3.46 -13.81
CA ARG A 35 -5.53 -4.61 -14.65
C ARG A 35 -5.18 -4.15 -16.05
N MET A 36 -3.97 -4.44 -16.48
CA MET A 36 -3.54 -4.22 -17.85
C MET A 36 -3.67 -5.52 -18.63
N GLY A 37 -4.57 -5.53 -19.63
CA GLY A 37 -4.70 -6.62 -20.58
C GLY A 37 -3.46 -6.74 -21.45
N VAL A 38 -2.93 -7.96 -21.56
CA VAL A 38 -1.83 -8.34 -22.45
C VAL A 38 -2.24 -9.60 -23.21
N GLY A 39 -1.59 -9.91 -24.34
CA GLY A 39 -2.05 -10.94 -25.30
C GLY A 39 -2.38 -12.33 -24.72
N HIS A 40 -1.90 -12.68 -23.53
CA HIS A 40 -2.18 -13.97 -22.87
C HIS A 40 -2.69 -13.86 -21.42
N GLY A 41 -3.11 -12.68 -20.95
CA GLY A 41 -3.60 -12.51 -19.58
C GLY A 41 -3.68 -11.05 -19.14
N TYR A 42 -3.46 -10.83 -17.85
CA TYR A 42 -3.44 -9.48 -17.26
C TYR A 42 -2.21 -9.30 -16.38
N LEU A 43 -1.68 -8.09 -16.34
CA LEU A 43 -0.75 -7.63 -15.32
C LEU A 43 -1.52 -6.78 -14.31
N MET A 44 -1.20 -6.93 -13.02
CA MET A 44 -1.69 -6.02 -11.98
C MET A 44 -0.72 -4.85 -11.88
N VAL A 45 -1.25 -3.63 -11.86
CA VAL A 45 -0.44 -2.41 -11.88
C VAL A 45 -0.88 -1.52 -10.73
N GLY A 46 0.08 -1.01 -9.95
CA GLY A 46 -0.14 0.01 -8.93
C GLY A 46 0.38 1.37 -9.39
N TRP A 47 -0.35 2.45 -9.08
CA TRP A 47 0.12 3.82 -9.29
C TRP A 47 -0.61 4.81 -8.40
N THR A 48 -0.04 5.99 -8.25
CA THR A 48 -0.62 7.10 -7.51
C THR A 48 -1.38 8.04 -8.45
N PRO A 49 -2.72 8.14 -8.39
CA PRO A 49 -3.51 8.88 -9.37
C PRO A 49 -3.34 10.41 -9.28
N THR A 50 -2.74 10.92 -8.20
CA THR A 50 -2.39 12.35 -8.04
C THR A 50 -1.11 12.75 -8.79
N LYS A 51 -0.25 11.79 -9.11
CA LYS A 51 1.05 12.01 -9.78
C LYS A 51 1.13 11.39 -11.17
N THR A 52 0.44 10.28 -11.37
CA THR A 52 0.54 9.44 -12.55
C THR A 52 -0.82 9.31 -13.21
N THR A 53 -0.94 9.76 -14.47
CA THR A 53 -2.18 9.57 -15.22
C THR A 53 -2.35 8.11 -15.61
N MET A 54 -3.59 7.70 -15.95
CA MET A 54 -3.84 6.32 -16.38
C MET A 54 -3.11 5.97 -17.69
N LEU A 55 -2.86 6.96 -18.57
CA LEU A 55 -2.07 6.76 -19.79
C LEU A 55 -0.58 6.58 -19.47
N ASP A 56 -0.04 7.30 -18.49
CA ASP A 56 1.36 7.14 -18.06
C ASP A 56 1.59 5.80 -17.36
N ALA A 57 0.68 5.41 -16.44
CA ALA A 57 0.67 4.09 -15.80
C ALA A 57 0.62 2.95 -16.84
N CYS A 58 0.07 3.24 -18.00
CA CYS A 58 -0.11 2.34 -19.13
C CYS A 58 1.13 2.29 -20.05
N ASN A 59 1.94 3.35 -20.13
CA ASN A 59 3.13 3.44 -21.01
C ASN A 59 4.44 2.92 -20.40
N GLY A 60 4.45 2.46 -19.14
CA GLY A 60 5.51 1.61 -18.61
C GLY A 60 6.40 2.16 -17.50
N THR A 61 6.14 3.36 -16.96
CA THR A 61 6.76 3.86 -15.72
C THR A 61 6.08 3.25 -14.46
N ARG A 62 5.64 2.00 -14.58
CA ARG A 62 4.57 1.43 -13.76
C ARG A 62 5.09 0.44 -12.75
N THR A 63 4.48 0.43 -11.57
CA THR A 63 4.70 -0.63 -10.58
C THR A 63 3.92 -1.87 -10.98
N LEU A 64 4.62 -2.96 -11.21
CA LEU A 64 3.99 -4.27 -11.36
C LEU A 64 3.73 -4.87 -9.98
N ILE A 65 2.47 -5.20 -9.73
CA ILE A 65 2.07 -5.97 -8.55
C ILE A 65 2.11 -7.43 -8.94
N GLN A 66 2.76 -8.25 -8.12
CA GLN A 66 2.86 -9.68 -8.37
C GLN A 66 1.46 -10.30 -8.45
N ALA A 67 1.26 -11.16 -9.44
CA ALA A 67 0.01 -11.86 -9.69
C ALA A 67 0.27 -13.33 -10.00
N VAL A 68 -0.73 -14.18 -9.74
CA VAL A 68 -0.72 -15.58 -10.16
C VAL A 68 -1.42 -15.71 -11.50
N HIS A 69 -0.73 -16.32 -12.48
CA HIS A 69 -1.22 -16.53 -13.83
C HIS A 69 -1.85 -17.92 -14.05
N THR A 70 -2.15 -18.67 -13.00
CA THR A 70 -2.73 -20.01 -13.12
C THR A 70 -4.22 -20.00 -13.45
N ASN A 71 -4.94 -18.94 -13.04
CA ASN A 71 -6.35 -18.73 -13.36
C ASN A 71 -6.47 -17.54 -14.32
N ARG A 72 -7.33 -17.65 -15.33
CA ARG A 72 -7.76 -16.51 -16.18
C ARG A 72 -9.14 -16.09 -15.68
N PRO A 73 -9.30 -14.90 -15.05
CA PRO A 73 -8.35 -13.79 -14.91
C PRO A 73 -7.31 -13.97 -13.79
N SER A 74 -6.14 -13.34 -13.97
CA SER A 74 -5.05 -13.34 -12.98
C SER A 74 -5.46 -12.61 -11.70
N ASN A 75 -5.07 -13.15 -10.55
CA ASN A 75 -5.34 -12.57 -9.23
C ASN A 75 -4.05 -11.96 -8.66
N PRO A 76 -4.12 -10.83 -7.94
CA PRO A 76 -2.97 -10.31 -7.22
C PRO A 76 -2.48 -11.33 -6.18
N LEU A 77 -1.23 -11.21 -5.76
CA LEU A 77 -0.66 -11.94 -4.64
C LEU A 77 -0.64 -11.11 -3.36
N CYS A 78 -1.46 -11.48 -2.38
CA CYS A 78 -1.54 -10.84 -1.08
C CYS A 78 -0.29 -11.14 -0.23
N GLY A 79 0.15 -10.18 0.57
CA GLY A 79 1.37 -10.32 1.39
C GLY A 79 2.70 -10.27 0.61
N TYR A 80 2.67 -10.22 -0.73
CA TYR A 80 3.89 -10.02 -1.52
C TYR A 80 4.22 -8.52 -1.61
N PRO A 81 5.50 -8.14 -1.39
CA PRO A 81 5.90 -6.74 -1.39
C PRO A 81 5.88 -6.15 -2.81
N PHE A 82 5.47 -4.89 -2.91
CA PHE A 82 5.59 -4.04 -4.09
C PHE A 82 5.97 -2.61 -3.65
N GLU A 83 6.26 -1.74 -4.61
CA GLU A 83 6.70 -0.35 -4.37
C GLU A 83 5.95 0.61 -5.30
N VAL A 84 5.38 1.70 -4.80
CA VAL A 84 4.77 2.75 -5.62
C VAL A 84 5.43 4.10 -5.29
N ASP A 85 5.88 4.83 -6.31
CA ASP A 85 6.49 6.17 -6.18
C ASP A 85 7.60 6.27 -5.11
N GLY A 86 8.43 5.24 -4.97
CA GLY A 86 9.51 5.22 -3.97
C GLY A 86 9.11 4.71 -2.59
N VAL A 87 7.81 4.46 -2.34
CA VAL A 87 7.32 3.88 -1.09
C VAL A 87 7.46 2.35 -1.17
N GLN A 88 8.41 1.81 -0.42
CA GLN A 88 8.76 0.38 -0.44
C GLN A 88 7.94 -0.45 0.55
N ASN A 89 8.10 -1.78 0.50
CA ASN A 89 7.50 -2.75 1.43
C ASN A 89 5.97 -2.65 1.54
N MET A 90 5.32 -2.24 0.45
CA MET A 90 3.86 -2.21 0.38
C MET A 90 3.33 -3.61 0.14
N GLN A 91 2.24 -4.01 0.79
CA GLN A 91 1.64 -5.34 0.59
C GLN A 91 0.13 -5.22 0.47
N LEU A 92 -0.45 -6.04 -0.41
CA LEU A 92 -1.91 -6.16 -0.49
C LEU A 92 -2.41 -7.04 0.66
N VAL A 93 -3.41 -6.52 1.37
CA VAL A 93 -4.22 -7.30 2.32
C VAL A 93 -5.53 -7.64 1.63
N CYS A 94 -5.89 -8.91 1.65
CA CYS A 94 -7.04 -9.42 0.92
C CYS A 94 -8.13 -9.97 1.83
N ASP A 95 -9.34 -10.03 1.32
CA ASP A 95 -10.51 -10.53 2.01
C ASP A 95 -10.32 -12.01 2.40
N PRO A 96 -10.18 -12.34 3.70
CA PRO A 96 -9.99 -13.72 4.13
C PRO A 96 -11.23 -14.59 3.89
N ALA A 97 -12.41 -14.00 3.66
CA ALA A 97 -13.63 -14.74 3.34
C ALA A 97 -13.63 -15.28 1.89
N LYS A 98 -12.69 -14.84 1.05
CA LYS A 98 -12.58 -15.22 -0.37
C LYS A 98 -11.43 -16.19 -0.57
N THR A 99 -11.70 -17.47 -0.36
CA THR A 99 -10.68 -18.53 -0.43
C THR A 99 -10.34 -19.00 -1.85
N THR A 100 -11.21 -18.70 -2.82
CA THR A 100 -11.02 -19.07 -4.24
C THR A 100 -10.40 -17.94 -5.07
N GLN A 101 -10.37 -16.72 -4.54
CA GLN A 101 -9.85 -15.55 -5.20
C GLN A 101 -9.26 -14.56 -4.20
N GLU A 102 -8.03 -14.13 -4.46
CA GLU A 102 -7.40 -13.05 -3.72
C GLU A 102 -8.00 -11.69 -4.13
N ILE A 103 -8.85 -11.13 -3.26
CA ILE A 103 -9.52 -9.84 -3.45
C ILE A 103 -8.92 -8.80 -2.49
N PRO A 104 -8.16 -7.81 -2.98
CA PRO A 104 -7.62 -6.74 -2.15
C PRO A 104 -8.72 -5.94 -1.44
N ILE A 105 -8.51 -5.68 -0.15
CA ILE A 105 -9.35 -4.83 0.69
C ILE A 105 -8.54 -3.73 1.38
N ALA A 106 -7.22 -3.83 1.40
CA ALA A 106 -6.34 -2.86 2.04
C ALA A 106 -4.90 -2.97 1.53
N ILE A 107 -4.08 -1.97 1.91
CA ILE A 107 -2.63 -1.97 1.74
C ILE A 107 -1.96 -1.75 3.10
N THR A 108 -0.94 -2.55 3.40
CA THR A 108 0.00 -2.26 4.48
C THR A 108 1.31 -1.71 3.92
N THR A 109 1.97 -0.84 4.67
CA THR A 109 3.32 -0.34 4.41
C THR A 109 4.15 -0.58 5.65
N ASP A 110 5.28 -1.28 5.53
CA ASP A 110 6.11 -1.71 6.67
C ASP A 110 5.29 -2.39 7.79
N GLY A 111 4.30 -3.19 7.40
CA GLY A 111 3.42 -3.94 8.31
C GLY A 111 2.30 -3.11 8.96
N GLN A 112 2.23 -1.80 8.73
CA GLN A 112 1.14 -0.95 9.23
C GLN A 112 0.06 -0.77 8.17
N LEU A 113 -1.22 -0.85 8.55
CA LEU A 113 -2.33 -0.55 7.66
C LEU A 113 -2.26 0.92 7.24
N THR A 114 -2.19 1.18 5.93
CA THR A 114 -2.05 2.53 5.38
C THR A 114 -3.23 2.94 4.51
N HIS A 115 -3.85 2.01 3.80
CA HIS A 115 -4.98 2.31 2.92
C HIS A 115 -6.06 1.25 3.02
N ASN A 116 -7.30 1.67 2.88
CA ASN A 116 -8.45 0.79 2.62
C ASN A 116 -8.79 0.84 1.13
N CYS A 117 -8.96 -0.33 0.52
CA CYS A 117 -9.24 -0.46 -0.90
C CYS A 117 -10.72 -0.71 -1.17
N THR A 118 -11.27 0.05 -2.10
CA THR A 118 -12.62 -0.14 -2.62
C THR A 118 -12.54 -0.69 -4.04
N TYR A 119 -13.28 -1.76 -4.31
CA TYR A 119 -13.40 -2.29 -5.67
C TYR A 119 -14.18 -1.33 -6.57
N LEU A 120 -13.62 -1.07 -7.76
CA LEU A 120 -14.23 -0.26 -8.81
C LEU A 120 -14.77 -1.20 -9.90
N PRO A 121 -16.04 -1.07 -10.31
CA PRO A 121 -16.59 -1.87 -11.39
C PRO A 121 -15.78 -1.70 -12.69
N LEU A 122 -15.35 -2.83 -13.26
CA LEU A 122 -14.48 -2.97 -14.44
C LEU A 122 -14.93 -2.22 -15.70
N THR A 123 -16.20 -1.82 -15.81
CA THR A 123 -16.79 -1.27 -17.03
C THR A 123 -16.65 0.23 -17.20
N VAL A 124 -16.17 0.97 -16.20
CA VAL A 124 -16.28 2.44 -16.19
C VAL A 124 -14.96 3.17 -16.51
N TYR A 125 -13.81 2.52 -16.32
CA TYR A 125 -12.51 3.23 -16.32
C TYR A 125 -11.39 2.50 -17.08
N SER A 126 -11.61 2.13 -18.34
CA SER A 126 -10.54 1.56 -19.18
C SER A 126 -9.87 2.61 -20.08
N THR A 127 -8.55 2.53 -20.23
CA THR A 127 -7.74 3.32 -21.15
C THR A 127 -6.99 2.40 -22.09
N TYR A 128 -7.00 2.74 -23.38
CA TYR A 128 -6.26 2.01 -24.40
C TYR A 128 -4.76 2.33 -24.34
N CYS A 129 -3.93 1.29 -24.37
CA CYS A 129 -2.48 1.38 -24.18
C CYS A 129 -1.64 1.26 -25.44
N GLY A 130 -2.27 1.17 -26.61
CA GLY A 130 -1.56 0.79 -27.83
C GLY A 130 -1.29 -0.71 -27.89
N GLY A 131 -0.96 -1.21 -29.09
CA GLY A 131 -0.59 -2.62 -29.30
C GLY A 131 -1.65 -3.65 -28.88
N GLY A 132 -2.93 -3.26 -28.81
CA GLY A 132 -4.01 -4.13 -28.34
C GLY A 132 -4.10 -4.29 -26.81
N ALA A 133 -3.31 -3.54 -26.03
CA ALA A 133 -3.39 -3.54 -24.57
C ALA A 133 -4.38 -2.48 -24.06
N SER A 134 -4.96 -2.72 -22.88
CA SER A 134 -5.81 -1.74 -22.19
C SER A 134 -5.62 -1.85 -20.68
N LEU A 135 -5.56 -0.73 -19.99
CA LEU A 135 -5.51 -0.66 -18.53
C LEU A 135 -6.91 -0.28 -17.99
N ALA A 136 -7.47 -1.11 -17.12
CA ALA A 136 -8.70 -0.82 -16.38
C ALA A 136 -8.38 -0.59 -14.90
N GLN A 137 -9.01 0.40 -14.28
CA GLN A 137 -8.92 0.58 -12.83
C GLN A 137 -9.84 -0.42 -12.12
N ASN A 138 -9.31 -1.09 -11.11
CA ASN A 138 -10.00 -2.15 -10.38
C ASN A 138 -10.19 -1.81 -8.90
N TYR A 139 -9.27 -1.05 -8.31
CA TYR A 139 -9.36 -0.66 -6.91
C TYR A 139 -8.86 0.77 -6.72
N ALA A 140 -9.54 1.53 -5.87
CA ALA A 140 -9.04 2.78 -5.30
C ALA A 140 -8.75 2.55 -3.81
N CYS A 141 -7.54 2.86 -3.38
CA CYS A 141 -7.07 2.68 -2.01
C CYS A 141 -6.75 4.04 -1.39
N GLN A 142 -7.35 4.33 -0.24
CA GLN A 142 -7.28 5.62 0.48
C GLN A 142 -7.03 5.43 1.96
#